data_AF-A0A498PR42-F1
#
_entry.id   AF-A0A498PR42-F1
#
_cell.length_a   1.000
_cell.length_b   1.000
_cell.length_c   1.000
_cell.angle_alpha   90.00
_cell.angle_beta   90.00
_cell.angle_gamma   90.00
#
_symmetry.space_group_name_H-M   'P 1'
#
loop_
_entity.id
_entity.type
_entity.pdbx_description
1 polymer ?
#
loop_
_entity_poly.entity_id
_entity_poly.type
_entity_poly.pdbx_seq_one_letter_code
_entity_poly.pdbx_strand_id
1 'polypeptide(L)'
;MYDTEHVVLIHGVWGTADGWAPARAAFEQRGFTVHTPTLRHHELPLQEGAMKDRYQQGTSVEIAGADHLVFWGRWLPATMGHIEDWMAENRVFAHSA
;
A
#
# COMPACT_ATOMS: atom_id res chain seq x y z
N MET A 1 13.28 34.47 5.71
CA MET A 1 12.10 33.59 5.66
C MET A 1 12.59 32.24 6.12
N TYR A 2 12.08 31.71 7.23
CA TYR A 2 12.43 30.35 7.64
C TYR A 2 11.76 29.39 6.65
N ASP A 3 12.52 28.41 6.18
CA ASP A 3 11.99 27.37 5.30
C ASP A 3 10.98 26.55 6.11
N THR A 4 9.74 26.50 5.66
CA THR A 4 8.68 25.81 6.39
C THR A 4 8.87 24.31 6.22
N GLU A 5 9.01 23.56 7.32
CA GLU A 5 9.17 22.11 7.25
C GLU A 5 7.88 21.44 6.72
N HIS A 6 8.07 20.39 5.93
CA HIS A 6 6.98 19.66 5.28
C HIS A 6 6.72 18.31 5.93
N VAL A 7 5.45 17.94 6.06
CA VAL A 7 5.00 16.62 6.54
C VAL A 7 4.16 15.95 5.46
N VAL A 8 4.41 14.68 5.18
CA VAL A 8 3.59 13.86 4.27
C VAL A 8 2.92 12.74 5.06
N LEU A 9 1.60 12.67 5.03
CA LEU A 9 0.81 11.63 5.69
C LEU A 9 0.19 10.71 4.63
N ILE A 10 0.53 9.42 4.68
CA ILE A 10 0.08 8.40 3.72
C ILE A 10 -0.87 7.44 4.45
N HIS A 11 -2.08 7.29 3.94
CA HIS A 11 -3.07 6.37 4.51
C HIS A 11 -2.77 4.91 4.15
N GLY A 12 -3.34 3.98 4.93
CA GLY A 12 -3.31 2.54 4.63
C GLY A 12 -4.37 2.11 3.62
N VAL A 13 -4.46 0.80 3.40
CA VAL A 13 -5.49 0.17 2.55
C VAL A 13 -6.90 0.58 3.04
N TRP A 14 -7.78 0.91 2.08
CA TRP A 14 -9.14 1.43 2.31
C TRP A 14 -9.25 2.82 2.96
N GLY A 15 -8.14 3.54 3.09
CA GLY A 15 -8.13 4.94 3.57
C GLY A 15 -8.21 5.96 2.43
N THR A 16 -8.45 7.22 2.79
CA THR A 16 -8.31 8.39 1.91
C THR A 16 -7.58 9.51 2.65
N ALA A 17 -7.23 10.59 1.95
CA ALA A 17 -6.69 11.81 2.56
C ALA A 17 -7.51 12.32 3.76
N ASP A 18 -8.84 12.21 3.69
CA ASP A 18 -9.76 12.75 4.70
C ASP A 18 -9.59 12.09 6.07
N GLY A 19 -9.14 10.83 6.11
CA GLY A 19 -8.81 10.14 7.35
C GLY A 19 -7.73 10.84 8.18
N TRP A 20 -6.93 11.72 7.55
CA TRP A 20 -5.89 12.50 8.21
C TRP A 20 -6.33 13.88 8.68
N ALA A 21 -7.58 14.31 8.48
CA ALA A 21 -8.01 15.68 8.76
C ALA A 21 -7.62 16.19 10.17
N PRO A 22 -7.82 15.42 11.27
CA PRO A 22 -7.39 15.86 12.60
C PRO A 22 -5.87 15.98 12.74
N ALA A 23 -5.11 15.04 12.18
CA ALA A 23 -3.64 15.04 12.24
C ALA A 23 -3.04 16.19 11.42
N ARG A 24 -3.60 16.43 10.23
CA ARG A 24 -3.25 17.54 9.36
C ARG A 24 -3.39 18.87 10.09
N ALA A 25 -4.56 19.12 10.68
CA ALA A 25 -4.81 20.35 11.45
C ALA A 25 -3.81 20.52 12.61
N ALA A 26 -3.46 19.44 13.31
CA ALA A 26 -2.49 19.49 14.40
C ALA A 26 -1.08 19.89 13.94
N PHE A 27 -0.61 19.39 12.79
CA PHE A 27 0.67 19.78 12.22
C PHE A 27 0.64 21.21 11.64
N GLU A 28 -0.43 21.60 10.95
CA GLU A 28 -0.57 22.96 10.41
C GLU A 28 -0.56 24.02 11.54
N GLN A 29 -1.21 23.75 12.68
CA GLN A 29 -1.15 24.63 13.87
C GLN A 29 0.26 24.79 14.45
N ARG A 30 1.17 23.84 14.18
CA ARG A 30 2.57 23.89 14.62
C ARG A 30 3.49 24.53 13.58
N GLY A 31 2.91 25.05 12.48
CA GLY A 31 3.64 25.75 11.44
C GLY A 31 4.20 24.85 10.34
N PHE A 32 3.80 23.58 10.25
CA PHE A 32 4.21 22.71 9.14
C PHE A 32 3.34 22.92 7.91
N THR A 33 3.91 22.72 6.72
CA THR A 33 3.13 22.50 5.49
C THR A 33 2.83 21.02 5.36
N VAL A 34 1.55 20.63 5.34
CA VAL A 34 1.16 19.21 5.38
C VAL A 34 0.55 18.76 4.06
N HIS A 35 1.02 17.62 3.58
CA HIS A 35 0.52 16.94 2.38
C HIS A 35 -0.17 15.64 2.79
N THR A 36 -1.42 15.47 2.38
CA THR A 36 -2.22 14.25 2.61
C THR A 36 -2.65 13.67 1.27
N PRO A 37 -1.73 13.10 0.45
CA PRO A 37 -2.11 12.53 -0.84
C PRO A 37 -3.01 11.31 -0.64
N THR A 38 -4.04 11.19 -1.47
CA THR A 38 -4.77 9.94 -1.65
C THR A 38 -3.97 9.05 -2.61
N LEU A 39 -3.76 7.78 -2.24
CA LEU A 39 -3.14 6.80 -3.13
C LEU A 39 -3.96 6.67 -4.42
N ARG A 40 -3.29 6.42 -5.55
CA ARG A 40 -3.96 6.31 -6.85
C ARG A 40 -5.13 5.33 -6.77
N HIS A 41 -6.23 5.68 -7.43
CA HIS A 41 -7.45 4.88 -7.55
C HIS A 41 -8.23 4.66 -6.25
N HIS A 42 -7.79 5.19 -5.09
CA HIS A 42 -8.58 5.19 -3.85
C HIS A 42 -9.72 6.22 -3.87
N GLU A 43 -9.77 7.07 -4.89
CA GLU A 43 -10.92 7.90 -5.24
C GLU A 43 -12.03 7.15 -5.98
N LEU A 44 -11.74 5.96 -6.52
CA LEU A 44 -12.69 5.17 -7.30
C LEU A 44 -13.54 4.27 -6.39
N PRO A 45 -14.74 3.86 -6.83
CA PRO A 45 -15.49 2.79 -6.16
C PRO A 45 -14.62 1.54 -5.99
N LEU A 46 -14.76 0.83 -4.86
CA LEU A 46 -13.87 -0.26 -4.44
C LEU A 46 -13.57 -1.27 -5.57
N GLN A 47 -14.60 -1.73 -6.28
CA GLN A 47 -14.44 -2.69 -7.38
C GLN A 47 -13.63 -2.11 -8.56
N GLU A 48 -13.86 -0.84 -8.89
CA GLU A 48 -13.15 -0.18 -9.99
C GLU A 48 -11.69 0.12 -9.61
N GLY A 49 -11.45 0.63 -8.41
CA GLY A 49 -10.12 0.83 -7.86
C GLY A 49 -9.31 -0.47 -7.85
N ALA A 50 -9.91 -1.56 -7.35
CA ALA A 50 -9.28 -2.88 -7.33
C ALA A 50 -8.96 -3.44 -8.73
N MET A 51 -9.72 -3.05 -9.78
CA MET A 51 -9.41 -3.43 -11.16
C MET A 51 -8.28 -2.58 -11.76
N LYS A 52 -8.25 -1.28 -11.45
CA LYS A 52 -7.21 -0.34 -11.93
C LYS A 52 -5.87 -0.54 -11.23
N ASP A 53 -5.88 -0.95 -9.97
CA ASP A 53 -4.69 -1.27 -9.17
C ASP A 53 -4.09 -2.65 -9.47
N ARG A 54 -4.68 -3.42 -10.41
CA ARG A 54 -4.03 -4.64 -10.88
C ARG A 54 -2.75 -4.28 -11.61
N TYR A 55 -1.63 -4.53 -10.95
CA TYR A 55 -0.32 -4.49 -11.59
C TYR A 55 -0.33 -5.41 -12.81
N GLN A 56 0.12 -4.91 -13.96
CA GLN A 56 0.13 -5.68 -15.22
C GLN A 56 0.90 -7.00 -15.11
N GLN A 57 1.86 -7.09 -14.18
CA GLN A 57 2.65 -8.29 -13.90
C GLN A 57 2.26 -8.97 -12.58
N GLY A 58 1.19 -8.51 -11.92
CA GLY A 58 0.72 -9.08 -10.66
C GLY A 58 -0.10 -10.35 -10.86
N THR A 59 0.14 -11.35 -10.03
CA THR A 59 -0.65 -12.58 -9.97
C THR A 59 -1.53 -12.60 -8.72
N SER A 60 -2.80 -12.98 -8.87
CA SER A 60 -3.72 -13.21 -7.74
C SER A 60 -3.64 -14.67 -7.33
N VAL A 61 -3.43 -14.94 -6.04
CA VAL A 61 -3.38 -16.29 -5.47
C VAL A 61 -4.41 -16.41 -4.36
N GLU A 62 -5.18 -17.50 -4.37
CA GLU A 62 -6.10 -17.86 -3.29
C GLU A 62 -5.49 -18.97 -2.45
N ILE A 63 -5.35 -18.75 -1.14
CA ILE A 63 -4.82 -19.74 -0.20
C ILE A 63 -6.00 -20.33 0.56
N ALA A 64 -6.46 -21.51 0.11
CA ALA A 64 -7.66 -22.14 0.64
C ALA A 64 -7.59 -22.34 2.16
N GLY A 65 -8.60 -21.84 2.87
CA GLY A 65 -8.71 -21.93 4.33
C GLY A 65 -7.92 -20.88 5.11
N ALA A 66 -7.13 -20.03 4.43
CA ALA A 66 -6.59 -18.83 5.04
C ALA A 66 -7.68 -17.77 5.15
N ASP A 67 -7.70 -17.07 6.29
CA ASP A 67 -8.51 -15.87 6.47
C ASP A 67 -7.61 -14.63 6.26
N HIS A 68 -7.95 -13.50 6.88
CA HIS A 68 -7.27 -12.22 6.72
C HIS A 68 -5.78 -12.23 7.11
N LEU A 69 -5.28 -13.26 7.83
CA LEU A 69 -3.92 -13.30 8.36
C LEU A 69 -2.96 -14.19 7.55
N VAL A 70 -2.87 -13.98 6.23
CA VAL A 70 -2.02 -14.77 5.33
C VAL A 70 -0.51 -14.68 5.65
N PHE A 71 -0.05 -13.57 6.23
CA PHE A 71 1.35 -13.38 6.64
C PHE A 71 1.63 -13.82 8.09
N TRP A 72 0.82 -14.70 8.66
CA TRP A 72 1.00 -15.13 10.05
C TRP A 72 0.69 -16.62 10.27
N GLY A 73 1.24 -17.16 11.35
CA GLY A 73 0.96 -18.52 11.83
C GLY A 73 1.20 -19.59 10.75
N ARG A 74 0.24 -20.51 10.62
CA ARG A 74 0.35 -21.67 9.72
C ARG A 74 0.34 -21.32 8.23
N TRP A 75 -0.11 -20.12 7.85
CA TRP A 75 -0.24 -19.71 6.44
C TRP A 75 1.00 -19.00 5.91
N LEU A 76 1.80 -18.40 6.80
CA LEU A 76 3.02 -17.68 6.44
C LEU A 76 3.94 -18.48 5.50
N PRO A 77 4.25 -19.77 5.74
CA PRO A 77 5.12 -20.52 4.84
C PRO A 77 4.55 -20.67 3.42
N ALA A 78 3.24 -20.92 3.29
CA ALA A 78 2.59 -21.05 1.99
C ALA A 78 2.55 -19.71 1.24
N THR A 79 2.23 -18.62 1.95
CA THR A 79 2.26 -17.27 1.38
C THR A 79 3.65 -16.88 0.90
N MET A 80 4.69 -17.12 1.69
CA MET A 80 6.07 -16.85 1.29
C MET A 80 6.49 -17.69 0.08
N GLY A 81 6.12 -18.98 0.03
CA GLY A 81 6.40 -19.85 -1.12
C GLY A 81 5.81 -19.31 -2.43
N HIS A 82 4.54 -18.86 -2.42
CA HIS A 82 3.94 -18.23 -3.60
C HIS A 82 4.67 -16.96 -4.06
N ILE A 83 5.18 -16.16 -3.12
CA ILE A 83 5.96 -14.96 -3.43
C ILE A 83 7.31 -15.35 -4.04
N GLU A 84 7.99 -16.33 -3.45
CA GLU A 84 9.27 -16.85 -3.94
C GLU A 84 9.15 -17.43 -5.35
N ASP A 85 8.14 -18.26 -5.61
CA ASP A 85 7.83 -18.81 -6.92
C ASP A 85 7.57 -17.69 -7.94
N TRP A 86 6.71 -16.73 -7.59
CA TRP A 86 6.42 -15.58 -8.47
C TRP A 86 7.68 -14.75 -8.76
N MET A 87 8.53 -14.51 -7.77
CA MET A 87 9.78 -13.77 -7.96
C MET A 87 10.76 -14.51 -8.88
N ALA A 88 10.84 -15.84 -8.75
CA ALA A 88 11.67 -16.69 -9.59
C ALA A 88 11.16 -16.70 -11.04
N GLU A 89 9.86 -16.90 -11.24
CA GLU A 89 9.20 -16.87 -12.56
C GLU A 89 9.38 -15.53 -13.26
N ASN A 90 9.24 -14.42 -12.52
CA ASN A 90 9.34 -13.06 -13.06
C ASN A 90 10.78 -12.52 -13.08
N ARG A 91 11.77 -13.33 -12.68
CA ARG A 91 13.20 -12.98 -12.71
C ARG A 91 13.50 -11.65 -12.03
N VAL A 92 12.82 -11.37 -10.92
CA VAL A 92 12.87 -10.07 -10.22
C VAL A 92 14.31 -9.66 -9.85
N PHE A 93 15.16 -10.63 -9.53
CA PHE A 93 16.57 -10.40 -9.18
C PHE A 93 17.59 -10.82 -10.25
N ALA A 94 17.16 -11.18 -11.47
CA ALA A 94 18.07 -11.69 -12.50
C ALA A 94 18.89 -10.61 -13.24
N HIS A 95 18.73 -9.32 -12.89
CA HIS A 95 19.49 -8.20 -13.46
C HIS A 95 20.57 -7.67 -12.50
N SER A 96 21.44 -8.55 -12.02
CA SER A 96 22.66 -8.15 -11.30
C SER A 96 23.79 -9.12 -11.61
N ALA A 97 24.36 -8.98 -12.80
CA ALA A 97 25.69 -9.47 -13.18
C ALA A 97 26.25 -8.55 -14.27
#